data_AF-A0A2H6K0G8-F1
#
_entry.id   AF-A0A2H6K0G8-F1
#
_cell.length_a   1.000
_cell.length_b   1.000
_cell.length_c   1.000
_cell.angle_alpha   90.00
_cell.angle_beta   90.00
_cell.angle_gamma   90.00
#
_symmetry.space_group_name_H-M   'P 1'
#
loop_
_entity.id
_entity.type
_entity.pdbx_description
1 polymer ?
#
loop_
_entity_poly.entity_id
_entity_poly.type
_entity_poly.pdbx_seq_one_letter_code
_entity_poly.pdbx_strand_id
1 'polypeptide(L)'
;MRIELDVELKDKPGQLIKALEPISRLGGNLISVIHLRETLTKRGRVPVHIIVSLENLETLETLLTELEANDIWVAKVDEVRRKKRLTILLIGHVVDTDIRDTIDRLNNISGVLVADMSLSMPHPEKETSALMDIEISKPDKLALALDELELIAREKGLTLVKSLEI
;
A
#
# COMPACT_ATOMS: atom_id res chain seq x y z
N MET A 1 -1.70 -11.94 -3.82
CA MET A 1 -1.02 -11.18 -2.73
C MET A 1 0.33 -10.67 -3.21
N ARG A 2 0.79 -9.50 -2.78
CA ARG A 2 2.14 -9.01 -3.06
C ARG A 2 3.03 -9.28 -1.86
N ILE A 3 4.17 -9.92 -2.08
CA ILE A 3 5.12 -10.29 -1.04
C ILE A 3 6.46 -9.63 -1.36
N GLU A 4 7.09 -9.08 -0.33
CA GLU A 4 8.47 -8.61 -0.33
C GLU A 4 9.34 -9.65 0.37
N LEU A 5 10.41 -10.06 -0.31
CA LEU A 5 11.36 -11.06 0.14
C LEU A 5 12.75 -10.43 0.15
N ASP A 6 13.38 -10.42 1.32
CA ASP A 6 14.82 -10.13 1.43
C ASP A 6 15.55 -11.47 1.47
N VAL A 7 16.33 -11.76 0.44
CA VAL A 7 17.07 -13.02 0.33
C VAL A 7 18.57 -12.77 0.23
N GLU A 8 19.36 -13.72 0.74
CA GLU A 8 20.82 -13.67 0.69
C GLU A 8 21.38 -14.82 -0.14
N LEU A 9 22.07 -14.48 -1.23
CA LEU A 9 22.63 -15.42 -2.20
C LEU A 9 24.12 -15.64 -1.97
N LYS A 10 24.64 -16.81 -2.38
CA LYS A 10 26.10 -16.98 -2.46
C LYS A 10 26.66 -16.09 -3.58
N ASP A 11 27.88 -15.58 -3.41
CA ASP A 11 28.58 -14.88 -4.50
C ASP A 11 29.20 -15.91 -5.48
N LYS A 12 28.33 -16.55 -6.27
CA LYS A 12 28.71 -17.49 -7.34
C LYS A 12 27.80 -17.30 -8.56
N PRO A 13 28.27 -17.63 -9.78
CA PRO A 13 27.44 -17.55 -10.98
C PRO A 13 26.14 -18.36 -10.85
N GLY A 14 25.05 -17.84 -11.44
CA GLY A 14 23.76 -18.52 -11.52
C GLY A 14 22.89 -18.49 -10.26
N GLN A 15 23.36 -17.89 -9.16
CA GLN A 15 22.62 -17.88 -7.88
C GLN A 15 21.32 -17.09 -7.95
N LEU A 16 21.28 -15.97 -8.69
CA LEU A 16 20.05 -15.21 -8.89
C LEU A 16 19.00 -16.03 -9.65
N ILE A 17 19.42 -16.79 -10.68
CA ILE A 17 18.52 -17.65 -11.44
C ILE A 17 17.90 -18.70 -10.52
N LYS A 18 18.71 -19.34 -9.66
CA LYS A 18 18.22 -20.31 -8.68
C LYS A 18 17.18 -19.73 -7.71
N ALA A 19 17.25 -18.44 -7.41
CA ALA A 19 16.26 -17.76 -6.57
C ALA A 19 14.96 -17.44 -7.32
N LEU A 20 15.04 -17.13 -8.61
CA LEU A 20 13.89 -16.74 -9.41
C LEU A 20 13.15 -17.93 -10.03
N GLU A 21 13.82 -19.06 -10.24
CA GLU A 21 13.24 -20.26 -10.86
C GLU A 21 12.05 -20.84 -10.06
N PRO A 22 12.13 -21.02 -8.72
CA PRO A 22 10.97 -21.40 -7.89
C PRO A 22 9.77 -20.48 -8.06
N ILE A 23 10.02 -19.16 -8.09
CA ILE A 23 8.97 -18.13 -8.22
C ILE A 23 8.22 -18.32 -9.54
N SER A 24 8.98 -18.46 -10.64
CA SER A 24 8.40 -18.67 -11.97
C SER A 24 7.62 -19.98 -12.07
N ARG A 25 8.18 -21.08 -11.54
CA ARG A 25 7.54 -22.41 -11.56
C ARG A 25 6.23 -22.45 -10.78
N LEU A 26 6.16 -21.73 -9.66
CA LEU A 26 4.97 -21.61 -8.82
C LEU A 26 3.95 -20.59 -9.36
N GLY A 27 4.14 -20.06 -10.58
CA GLY A 27 3.23 -19.10 -11.20
C GLY A 27 3.29 -17.70 -10.57
N GLY A 28 4.32 -17.40 -9.79
CA GLY A 28 4.55 -16.10 -9.18
C GLY A 28 4.96 -15.06 -10.22
N ASN A 29 4.32 -13.89 -10.20
CA ASN A 29 4.70 -12.77 -11.05
C ASN A 29 5.77 -11.90 -10.39
N LEU A 30 6.93 -11.74 -11.03
CA LEU A 30 8.02 -10.89 -10.55
C LEU A 30 7.69 -9.41 -10.81
N ILE A 31 7.62 -8.61 -9.75
CA ILE A 31 7.34 -7.17 -9.83
C ILE A 31 8.64 -6.36 -9.82
N SER A 32 9.57 -6.70 -8.94
CA SER A 32 10.85 -6.00 -8.79
C SER A 32 11.93 -6.95 -8.27
N VAL A 33 13.16 -6.74 -8.72
CA VAL A 33 14.35 -7.42 -8.20
C VAL A 33 15.46 -6.38 -8.07
N ILE A 34 15.97 -6.18 -6.86
CA ILE A 34 17.10 -5.29 -6.58
C ILE A 34 18.25 -6.15 -6.06
N HIS A 35 19.33 -6.23 -6.83
CA HIS A 35 20.51 -7.04 -6.51
C HIS A 35 21.68 -6.13 -6.13
N LEU A 36 22.01 -6.07 -4.84
CA LEU A 36 23.01 -5.15 -4.30
C LEU A 36 24.34 -5.87 -4.07
N ARG A 37 25.11 -6.06 -5.14
CA ARG A 37 26.37 -6.81 -5.09
C ARG A 37 27.47 -6.12 -4.27
N GLU A 38 27.49 -4.79 -4.26
CA GLU A 38 28.52 -4.00 -3.59
C GLU A 38 28.40 -4.02 -2.06
N THR A 39 27.26 -4.46 -1.52
CA THR A 39 27.00 -4.57 -0.08
C THR A 39 26.82 -6.02 0.31
N LEU A 40 27.91 -6.72 0.62
CA LEU A 40 27.82 -8.05 1.20
C LEU A 40 27.17 -7.99 2.60
N THR A 41 26.33 -8.97 2.92
CA THR A 41 25.77 -9.11 4.27
C THR A 41 26.87 -9.52 5.25
N LYS A 42 26.59 -9.46 6.56
CA LYS A 42 27.50 -9.96 7.62
C LYS A 42 27.94 -11.42 7.40
N ARG A 43 27.17 -12.18 6.61
CA ARG A 43 27.43 -13.58 6.25
C ARG A 43 28.25 -13.73 4.95
N GLY A 44 28.70 -12.63 4.34
CA GLY A 44 29.43 -12.64 3.07
C GLY A 44 28.56 -13.05 1.88
N ARG A 45 27.25 -12.86 1.98
CA ARG A 45 26.27 -13.19 0.93
C ARG A 45 25.81 -11.93 0.22
N VAL A 46 25.34 -12.06 -1.02
CA VAL A 46 24.80 -10.96 -1.81
C VAL A 46 23.31 -10.79 -1.47
N PRO A 47 22.89 -9.66 -0.89
CA PRO A 47 21.48 -9.40 -0.61
C PRO A 47 20.73 -9.08 -1.90
N VAL A 48 19.52 -9.61 -1.99
CA VAL A 48 18.59 -9.38 -3.08
C VAL A 48 17.22 -9.11 -2.49
N HIS A 49 16.64 -7.97 -2.85
CA HIS A 49 15.28 -7.62 -2.51
C HIS A 49 14.38 -7.99 -3.70
N ILE A 50 13.36 -8.82 -3.45
CA ILE A 50 12.46 -9.34 -4.47
C ILE A 50 11.02 -8.99 -4.07
N ILE A 51 10.28 -8.35 -4.98
CA ILE A 51 8.84 -8.16 -4.83
C ILE A 51 8.13 -9.06 -5.83
N VAL A 52 7.26 -9.93 -5.34
CA VAL A 52 6.48 -10.89 -6.15
C VAL A 52 4.99 -10.75 -5.90
N SER A 53 4.18 -11.11 -6.89
CA SER A 53 2.75 -11.38 -6.70
C SER A 53 2.51 -12.88 -6.77
N LEU A 54 1.97 -13.44 -5.69
CA LEU A 54 1.61 -14.85 -5.56
C LEU A 54 0.09 -15.02 -5.49
N GLU A 55 -0.40 -16.21 -5.82
CA GLU A 55 -1.84 -16.51 -5.80
C GLU A 55 -2.38 -16.56 -4.37
N ASN A 56 -1.78 -17.38 -3.51
CA ASN A 56 -2.26 -17.66 -2.16
C ASN A 56 -1.10 -17.92 -1.17
N LEU A 57 -1.43 -18.13 0.11
CA LEU A 57 -0.46 -18.34 1.19
C LEU A 57 0.27 -19.68 1.05
N GLU A 58 -0.40 -20.72 0.56
CA GLU A 58 0.19 -22.04 0.34
C GLU A 58 1.32 -21.99 -0.71
N THR A 59 1.14 -21.17 -1.76
CA THR A 59 2.20 -20.90 -2.74
C THR A 59 3.40 -20.22 -2.10
N LEU A 60 3.19 -19.29 -1.16
CA LEU A 60 4.28 -18.63 -0.43
C LEU A 60 5.05 -19.61 0.44
N GLU A 61 4.36 -20.46 1.21
CA GLU A 61 4.99 -21.48 2.06
C GLU A 61 5.83 -22.47 1.23
N THR A 62 5.28 -22.90 0.09
CA THR A 62 6.00 -23.75 -0.87
C THR A 62 7.23 -23.04 -1.42
N LEU A 63 7.11 -21.77 -1.81
CA LEU A 63 8.22 -20.97 -2.31
C LEU A 63 9.34 -20.84 -1.27
N LEU A 64 9.02 -20.53 -0.01
CA LEU A 64 10.02 -20.41 1.06
C LEU A 64 10.79 -21.72 1.26
N THR A 65 10.07 -22.84 1.24
CA THR A 65 10.67 -24.18 1.35
C THR A 65 11.63 -24.47 0.18
N GLU A 66 11.25 -24.13 -1.06
CA GLU A 66 12.11 -24.33 -2.22
C GLU A 66 13.35 -23.41 -2.24
N LEU A 67 13.21 -22.17 -1.75
CA LEU A 67 14.35 -21.26 -1.61
C LEU A 67 15.36 -21.80 -0.60
N GLU A 68 14.90 -22.26 0.57
CA GLU A 68 15.77 -22.88 1.57
C GLU A 68 16.47 -24.14 1.03
N ALA A 69 15.74 -25.01 0.32
CA ALA A 69 16.30 -26.21 -0.32
C ALA A 69 17.38 -25.88 -1.36
N ASN A 70 17.32 -24.71 -1.99
CA ASN A 70 18.32 -24.20 -2.92
C ASN A 70 19.49 -23.45 -2.26
N ASP A 71 19.58 -23.50 -0.92
CA ASP A 71 20.58 -22.77 -0.12
C ASP A 71 20.53 -21.25 -0.39
N ILE A 72 19.32 -20.72 -0.43
CA ILE A 72 19.02 -19.30 -0.46
C ILE A 72 18.44 -18.96 0.90
N TRP A 73 19.11 -18.06 1.61
CA TRP A 73 18.66 -17.66 2.93
C TRP A 73 17.60 -16.57 2.80
N VAL A 74 16.41 -16.77 3.38
CA VAL A 74 15.37 -15.74 3.44
C VAL A 74 15.53 -14.98 4.75
N ALA A 75 15.93 -13.72 4.67
CA ALA A 75 16.13 -12.85 5.83
C ALA A 75 14.81 -12.21 6.30
N LYS A 76 13.89 -11.90 5.38
CA LYS A 76 12.62 -11.24 5.68
C LYS A 76 11.53 -11.61 4.67
N VAL A 77 10.30 -11.72 5.15
CA VAL A 77 9.10 -11.94 4.35
C VAL A 77 8.01 -10.99 4.85
N ASP A 78 7.54 -10.08 3.99
CA ASP A 78 6.48 -9.13 4.31
C ASP A 78 5.37 -9.14 3.25
N GLU A 79 4.11 -8.98 3.65
CA GLU A 79 3.00 -8.74 2.73
C GLU A 79 2.89 -7.25 2.38
N VAL A 80 3.12 -6.90 1.11
CA VAL A 80 2.96 -5.54 0.60
C VAL A 80 1.47 -5.28 0.32
N ARG A 81 0.78 -4.73 1.31
CA ARG A 81 -0.57 -4.20 1.10
C ARG A 81 -0.48 -2.86 0.40
N ARG A 82 -0.75 -2.83 -0.92
CA ARG A 82 -1.00 -1.56 -1.62
C ARG A 82 -2.29 -0.96 -1.06
N LYS A 83 -2.16 0.01 -0.16
CA LYS A 83 -3.28 0.88 0.20
C LYS A 83 -3.66 1.68 -1.05
N LYS A 84 -4.94 1.63 -1.45
CA LYS A 84 -5.45 2.59 -2.43
C LYS A 84 -5.45 3.97 -1.77
N ARG A 85 -5.06 5.00 -2.51
CA ARG A 85 -5.19 6.39 -2.05
C ARG A 85 -6.30 7.06 -2.84
N LEU A 86 -7.23 7.67 -2.11
CA LEU A 86 -8.30 8.49 -2.63
C LEU A 86 -8.03 9.92 -2.16
N THR A 87 -7.83 10.84 -3.10
CA THR A 87 -7.71 12.27 -2.81
C THR A 87 -9.05 12.94 -3.12
N ILE A 88 -9.58 13.68 -2.15
CA ILE A 88 -10.83 14.44 -2.29
C ILE A 88 -10.63 15.90 -1.90
N LEU A 89 -11.43 16.78 -2.49
CA LEU A 89 -11.51 18.18 -2.11
C LEU A 89 -12.94 18.49 -1.64
N LEU A 90 -13.06 18.98 -0.40
CA LEU A 90 -14.29 19.51 0.17
C LEU A 90 -14.22 21.04 0.15
N ILE A 91 -15.26 21.70 -0.37
CA ILE A 91 -15.36 23.17 -0.45
C ILE A 91 -16.64 23.60 0.27
N GLY A 92 -16.52 24.57 1.19
CA GLY A 92 -17.64 25.13 1.95
C GLY A 92 -17.22 25.48 3.37
N HIS A 93 -18.15 25.53 4.31
CA HIS A 93 -17.84 25.81 5.72
C HIS A 93 -17.29 24.57 6.45
N VAL A 94 -16.20 23.97 5.95
CA VAL A 94 -15.66 22.67 6.43
C VAL A 94 -15.29 22.70 7.91
N VAL A 95 -14.77 23.83 8.41
CA VAL A 95 -14.42 23.98 9.83
C VAL A 95 -15.66 24.18 10.68
N ASP A 96 -16.57 25.06 10.26
CA ASP A 96 -17.80 25.38 11.01
C ASP A 96 -18.77 24.20 11.07
N THR A 97 -18.70 23.30 10.09
CA THR A 97 -19.52 22.07 10.01
C THR A 97 -18.87 20.87 10.70
N ASP A 98 -17.91 21.11 11.60
CA ASP A 98 -17.19 20.12 12.39
C ASP A 98 -16.37 19.15 11.52
N ILE A 99 -15.15 19.57 11.21
CA ILE A 99 -14.18 18.76 10.47
C ILE A 99 -13.77 17.49 11.21
N ARG A 100 -13.82 17.48 12.54
CA ARG A 100 -13.45 16.31 13.35
C ARG A 100 -14.48 15.22 13.15
N ASP A 101 -15.78 15.56 13.17
CA ASP A 101 -16.85 14.61 12.88
C ASP A 101 -16.65 13.93 11.51
N THR A 102 -16.26 14.70 10.48
CA THR A 102 -15.95 14.14 9.15
C THR A 102 -14.82 13.11 9.20
N ILE A 103 -13.73 13.42 9.91
CA ILE A 103 -12.57 12.51 10.05
C ILE A 103 -12.96 11.25 10.83
N ASP A 104 -13.68 11.41 11.94
CA ASP A 104 -14.07 10.31 12.82
C ASP A 104 -15.01 9.34 12.11
N ARG A 105 -16.00 9.86 11.34
CA ARG A 105 -16.92 9.02 10.54
C ARG A 105 -16.18 8.18 9.50
N LEU A 106 -15.22 8.77 8.79
CA LEU A 106 -14.43 8.05 7.80
C LEU A 106 -13.52 6.99 8.45
N ASN A 107 -12.85 7.34 9.54
CA ASN A 107 -11.96 6.42 10.26
C ASN A 107 -12.72 5.28 10.97
N ASN A 108 -14.02 5.45 11.24
CA ASN A 108 -14.88 4.39 11.77
C ASN A 108 -15.18 3.29 10.73
N ILE A 109 -14.98 3.55 9.44
CA ILE A 109 -15.10 2.53 8.40
C ILE A 109 -13.85 1.64 8.45
N SER A 110 -14.02 0.38 8.84
CA SER A 110 -12.92 -0.57 8.94
C SER A 110 -12.12 -0.67 7.63
N GLY A 111 -10.83 -0.33 7.71
CA GLY A 111 -9.91 -0.34 6.57
C GLY A 111 -9.83 0.98 5.80
N VAL A 112 -10.45 2.05 6.29
CA VAL A 112 -10.35 3.42 5.77
C VAL A 112 -9.63 4.29 6.80
N LEU A 113 -8.71 5.14 6.35
CA LEU A 113 -7.95 6.05 7.19
C LEU A 113 -7.73 7.37 6.47
N VAL A 114 -8.10 8.49 7.08
CA VAL A 114 -7.64 9.81 6.64
C VAL A 114 -6.16 9.93 7.01
N ALA A 115 -5.27 9.85 6.02
CA ALA A 115 -3.82 9.79 6.21
C ALA A 115 -3.19 11.19 6.23
N ASP A 116 -3.73 12.12 5.46
CA ASP A 116 -3.29 13.51 5.44
C ASP A 116 -4.46 14.45 5.12
N MET A 117 -4.33 15.70 5.53
CA MET A 117 -5.31 16.74 5.25
C MET A 117 -4.65 18.12 5.19
N SER A 118 -4.95 18.85 4.12
CA SER A 118 -4.56 20.25 3.95
C SER A 118 -5.79 21.15 3.96
N LEU A 119 -5.75 22.20 4.78
CA LEU A 119 -6.85 23.16 4.93
C LEU A 119 -6.43 24.53 4.40
N SER A 120 -7.29 25.17 3.61
CA SER A 120 -7.14 26.55 3.19
C SER A 120 -8.33 27.38 3.66
N MET A 121 -8.07 28.30 4.61
CA MET A 121 -9.06 29.19 5.18
C MET A 121 -8.61 30.64 4.97
N PRO A 122 -9.04 31.32 3.89
CA PRO A 122 -8.57 32.67 3.57
C PRO A 122 -9.10 33.73 4.55
N HIS A 123 -10.26 33.50 5.16
CA HIS A 123 -10.87 34.37 6.17
C HIS A 123 -11.92 33.56 6.96
N PRO A 124 -12.16 33.83 8.27
CA PRO A 124 -13.14 33.08 9.08
C PRO A 124 -14.56 33.06 8.49
N GLU A 125 -15.00 34.18 7.92
CA GLU A 125 -16.33 34.32 7.30
C GLU A 125 -16.42 33.82 5.83
N LYS A 126 -15.32 33.29 5.27
CA LYS A 126 -15.29 32.80 3.89
C LYS A 126 -15.27 31.28 3.87
N GLU A 127 -15.74 30.71 2.76
CA GLU A 127 -15.66 29.26 2.54
C GLU A 127 -14.22 28.76 2.71
N THR A 128 -14.12 27.63 3.40
CA THR A 128 -12.90 26.88 3.62
C THR A 128 -12.81 25.75 2.60
N SER A 129 -11.59 25.38 2.21
CA SER A 129 -11.35 24.19 1.38
C SER A 129 -10.48 23.20 2.14
N ALA A 130 -10.86 21.93 2.13
CA ALA A 130 -10.09 20.83 2.70
C ALA A 130 -9.77 19.80 1.63
N LEU A 131 -8.47 19.61 1.37
CA LEU A 131 -7.96 18.49 0.59
C LEU A 131 -7.65 17.35 1.55
N MET A 132 -8.23 16.17 1.35
CA MET A 132 -8.01 15.01 2.22
C MET A 132 -7.45 13.85 1.39
N ASP A 133 -6.40 13.21 1.92
CA ASP A 133 -5.84 11.98 1.40
C ASP A 133 -6.29 10.81 2.27
N ILE A 134 -7.05 9.90 1.66
CA ILE A 134 -7.69 8.78 2.33
C ILE A 134 -7.04 7.48 1.86
N GLU A 135 -6.47 6.74 2.79
CA GLU A 135 -5.93 5.40 2.57
C GLU A 135 -7.00 4.34 2.77
N ILE A 136 -7.12 3.46 1.78
CA ILE A 136 -8.08 2.36 1.74
C ILE A 136 -7.32 1.06 1.66
N SER A 137 -7.43 0.26 2.72
CA SER A 137 -6.69 -0.99 2.91
C SER A 137 -7.31 -2.17 2.15
N LYS A 138 -8.59 -2.07 1.74
CA LYS A 138 -9.29 -3.10 0.97
C LYS A 138 -10.12 -2.49 -0.18
N PRO A 139 -10.05 -3.00 -1.41
CA PRO A 139 -10.73 -2.41 -2.57
C PRO A 139 -12.26 -2.29 -2.43
N ASP A 140 -12.90 -3.21 -1.70
CA ASP A 140 -14.34 -3.26 -1.45
C ASP A 140 -14.84 -2.11 -0.55
N LYS A 141 -13.93 -1.42 0.16
CA LYS A 141 -14.27 -0.29 1.04
C LYS A 141 -14.29 1.06 0.33
N LEU A 142 -13.82 1.13 -0.91
CA LEU A 142 -13.81 2.38 -1.68
C LEU A 142 -15.21 2.94 -1.90
N ALA A 143 -16.16 2.09 -2.30
CA ALA A 143 -17.55 2.51 -2.51
C ALA A 143 -18.17 3.05 -1.20
N LEU A 144 -17.99 2.32 -0.10
CA LEU A 144 -18.49 2.72 1.22
C LEU A 144 -17.90 4.07 1.68
N ALA A 145 -16.61 4.30 1.48
CA ALA A 145 -15.98 5.57 1.83
C ALA A 145 -16.54 6.73 0.98
N LEU A 146 -16.77 6.50 -0.31
CA LEU A 146 -17.35 7.50 -1.22
C LEU A 146 -18.82 7.81 -0.87
N ASP A 147 -19.61 6.80 -0.56
CA ASP A 147 -21.02 6.96 -0.16
C ASP A 147 -21.12 7.77 1.14
N GLU A 148 -20.25 7.48 2.13
CA GLU A 148 -20.19 8.23 3.38
C GLU A 148 -19.77 9.69 3.15
N LEU A 149 -18.80 9.93 2.27
CA LEU A 149 -18.37 11.29 1.91
C LEU A 149 -19.48 12.09 1.21
N GLU A 150 -20.25 11.45 0.32
CA GLU A 150 -21.40 12.08 -0.32
C GLU A 150 -22.49 12.41 0.69
N LEU A 151 -22.73 11.53 1.67
CA LEU A 151 -23.67 11.76 2.74
C LEU A 151 -23.24 12.96 3.61
N ILE A 152 -21.99 12.97 4.08
CA ILE A 152 -21.41 14.08 4.87
C ILE A 152 -21.50 15.39 4.08
N ALA A 153 -21.15 15.37 2.80
CA ALA A 153 -21.20 16.57 1.97
C ALA A 153 -22.62 17.13 1.84
N ARG A 154 -23.63 16.28 1.67
CA ARG A 154 -25.04 16.71 1.63
C ARG A 154 -25.53 17.23 2.98
N GLU A 155 -25.23 16.53 4.07
CA GLU A 155 -25.63 16.91 5.43
C GLU A 155 -25.02 18.26 5.84
N LYS A 156 -23.76 18.50 5.46
CA LYS A 156 -23.01 19.70 5.83
C LYS A 156 -23.06 20.81 4.77
N GLY A 157 -23.76 20.59 3.66
CA GLY A 157 -23.83 21.56 2.55
C GLY A 157 -22.47 21.84 1.89
N LEU A 158 -21.59 20.85 1.85
CA LEU A 158 -20.25 20.95 1.25
C LEU A 158 -20.28 20.47 -0.20
N THR A 159 -19.43 21.07 -1.03
CA THR A 159 -19.15 20.59 -2.38
C THR A 159 -18.02 19.57 -2.33
N LEU A 160 -18.31 18.33 -2.73
CA LEU A 160 -17.33 17.25 -2.85
C LEU A 160 -16.82 17.16 -4.30
N VAL A 161 -15.51 17.33 -4.47
CA VAL A 161 -14.80 17.07 -5.73
C VAL A 161 -13.91 15.85 -5.56
N LYS A 162 -14.11 14.88 -6.46
CA LYS A 162 -13.40 13.60 -6.46
C LYS A 162 -12.28 13.66 -7.49
N SER A 163 -11.10 13.12 -7.17
CA SER A 163 -10.09 12.89 -8.20
C SER A 163 -10.61 11.87 -9.23
N LEU A 164 -10.34 12.10 -10.52
CA LEU A 164 -10.57 11.10 -11.56
C LEU A 164 -9.49 10.01 -11.39
N GLU A 165 -9.88 8.77 -11.09
CA GLU A 165 -8.94 7.64 -11.14
C GLU A 165 -8.35 7.57 -12.57
N ILE A 166 -7.02 7.74 -12.72
CA ILE A 166 -6.24 7.37 -13.92
C ILE A 166 -5.59 6.01 -13.66
#